data_AF-R4T3H2-F1
#
_entry.id   AF-R4T3H2-F1
#
_cell.length_a   1.000
_cell.length_b   1.000
_cell.length_c   1.000
_cell.angle_alpha   90.00
_cell.angle_beta   90.00
_cell.angle_gamma   90.00
#
_symmetry.space_group_name_H-M   'P 1'
#
loop_
_entity.id
_entity.type
_entity.pdbx_description
1 polymer ?
#
loop_
_entity_poly.entity_id
_entity_poly.type
_entity_poly.pdbx_seq_one_letter_code
_entity_poly.pdbx_strand_id
1 'polypeptide(L)' 'MSEFAVNLRDRVRQAREDVQIAKQASDEDRASAVGADLANLERLAAEHGVDLPEQPSGDARA' A
#
# COMPACT_ATOMS: atom_id res chain seq x y z
N MET A 1 18.79 -6.90 -3.99
CA MET A 1 17.32 -6.98 -3.87
C MET A 1 16.77 -7.61 -5.15
N SER A 2 15.88 -8.60 -5.08
CA SER A 2 15.33 -9.22 -6.30
C SER A 2 14.36 -8.28 -7.02
N GLU A 3 14.22 -8.42 -8.33
CA GLU A 3 13.27 -7.65 -9.14
C GLU A 3 11.84 -7.80 -8.63
N PHE A 4 11.46 -9.01 -8.22
CA PHE A 4 10.20 -9.29 -7.54
C PHE A 4 10.01 -8.43 -6.29
N ALA A 5 11.02 -8.38 -5.41
CA ALA A 5 10.92 -7.62 -4.16
C ALA A 5 10.93 -6.10 -4.40
N VAL A 6 11.53 -5.61 -5.48
CA VAL A 6 11.45 -4.20 -5.88
C VAL A 6 10.04 -3.88 -6.38
N ASN A 7 9.52 -4.67 -7.33
CA ASN A 7 8.19 -4.47 -7.90
C ASN A 7 7.09 -4.57 -6.83
N LEU A 8 7.19 -5.54 -5.92
CA LEU A 8 6.21 -5.70 -4.85
C LEU A 8 6.19 -4.50 -3.90
N ARG A 9 7.35 -3.96 -3.54
CA ARG A 9 7.43 -2.74 -2.71
C ARG A 9 6.81 -1.54 -3.40
N ASP A 10 7.07 -1.36 -4.70
CA ASP A 10 6.47 -0.26 -5.47
C ASP A 10 4.95 -0.38 -5.56
N ARG A 11 4.43 -1.58 -5.78
CA ARG A 11 2.99 -1.82 -5.82
C ARG A 11 2.32 -1.58 -4.46
N VAL A 12 2.95 -1.99 -3.36
CA VAL A 12 2.46 -1.68 -2.01
C VAL A 12 2.45 -0.17 -1.77
N ARG A 13 3.51 0.54 -2.14
CA ARG A 13 3.58 2.01 -2.03
C ARG A 13 2.45 2.67 -2.81
N GLN A 14 2.24 2.28 -4.07
CA GLN A 14 1.18 2.84 -4.90
C GLN A 14 -0.21 2.54 -4.32
N ALA A 15 -0.49 1.30 -3.90
CA ALA A 15 -1.79 0.94 -3.34
C ALA A 15 -2.09 1.73 -2.04
N ARG A 16 -1.06 2.01 -1.23
CA ARG A 16 -1.20 2.87 -0.05
C ARG A 16 -1.56 4.30 -0.41
N GLU A 17 -0.92 4.88 -1.43
CA GLU A 17 -1.26 6.20 -1.95
C GLU A 17 -2.70 6.22 -2.49
N ASP A 18 -3.10 5.19 -3.25
CA ASP A 18 -4.44 5.09 -3.83
C ASP A 18 -5.54 4.98 -2.76
N VAL A 19 -5.29 4.27 -1.65
CA VAL A 19 -6.19 4.25 -0.48
C VAL A 19 -6.38 5.66 0.09
N GLN A 20 -5.29 6.43 0.24
CA GLN A 20 -5.38 7.79 0.77
C GLN A 20 -6.12 8.72 -0.19
N ILE A 21 -5.86 8.62 -1.49
CA ILE A 21 -6.54 9.41 -2.53
C ILE A 21 -8.05 9.10 -2.54
N ALA A 22 -8.43 7.82 -2.51
CA ALA A 22 -9.84 7.41 -2.49
C ALA A 22 -10.56 7.92 -1.24
N LYS A 23 -9.90 7.82 -0.07
CA LYS A 23 -10.43 8.37 1.20
C LYS A 23 -10.61 9.88 1.16
N GLN A 24 -9.63 10.62 0.64
CA GLN A 24 -9.70 12.08 0.52
C GLN A 24 -10.80 12.53 -0.45
N ALA A 25 -11.11 11.72 -1.46
CA ALA A 25 -12.19 11.95 -2.40
C ALA A 25 -13.58 11.50 -1.88
N SER A 26 -13.67 10.92 -0.68
CA SER A 26 -14.88 10.27 -0.16
C SER A 26 -15.44 9.19 -1.11
N ASP A 27 -14.57 8.52 -1.86
CA ASP A 27 -14.91 7.43 -2.77
C ASP A 27 -14.77 6.10 -2.02
N GLU A 28 -15.82 5.72 -1.29
CA GLU A 28 -15.83 4.56 -0.39
C GLU A 28 -15.65 3.23 -1.14
N ASP A 29 -16.29 3.09 -2.31
CA ASP A 29 -16.20 1.89 -3.13
C ASP A 29 -14.77 1.70 -3.63
N ARG A 30 -14.14 2.77 -4.13
CA ARG A 30 -12.75 2.73 -4.55
C ARG A 30 -11.82 2.47 -3.36
N ALA A 31 -12.04 3.12 -2.22
CA ALA A 31 -11.23 2.92 -1.02
C ALA A 31 -11.28 1.47 -0.53
N SER A 32 -12.44 0.84 -0.62
CA SER A 32 -12.63 -0.59 -0.32
C SER A 32 -11.88 -1.48 -1.30
N ALA A 33 -12.04 -1.26 -2.61
CA ALA A 33 -11.38 -2.06 -3.65
C ALA A 33 -9.85 -1.99 -3.55
N VAL A 34 -9.28 -0.78 -3.51
CA VAL A 34 -7.82 -0.60 -3.41
C VAL A 34 -7.27 -1.01 -2.03
N GLY A 35 -8.10 -0.96 -0.98
CA GLY A 35 -7.76 -1.52 0.33
C GLY A 35 -7.63 -3.04 0.32
N ALA A 36 -8.52 -3.74 -0.38
CA ALA A 36 -8.42 -5.20 -0.56
C ALA A 36 -7.17 -5.58 -1.37
N ASP A 37 -6.84 -4.82 -2.41
CA ASP A 37 -5.62 -5.02 -3.19
C ASP A 37 -4.36 -4.81 -2.35
N LEU A 38 -4.33 -3.75 -1.52
CA LEU A 38 -3.23 -3.51 -0.59
C LEU A 38 -3.05 -4.69 0.39
N ALA A 39 -4.13 -5.16 1.00
CA ALA A 39 -4.09 -6.29 1.94
C ALA A 39 -3.55 -7.58 1.26
N ASN A 40 -3.87 -7.79 -0.01
CA ASN A 40 -3.33 -8.92 -0.78
C ASN A 40 -1.82 -8.78 -1.04
N LEU A 41 -1.35 -7.58 -1.37
CA LEU A 41 0.07 -7.33 -1.61
C LEU A 41 0.89 -7.45 -0.31
N GLU A 42 0.35 -6.99 0.81
CA GLU A 42 1.00 -7.11 2.13
C GLU A 42 1.12 -8.58 2.57
N ARG A 43 0.08 -9.39 2.32
CA ARG A 43 0.14 -10.84 2.54
C ARG A 43 1.21 -11.50 1.66
N LEU A 44 1.24 -11.16 0.37
CA LEU A 44 2.24 -11.70 -0.55
C LEU A 44 3.67 -11.33 -0.11
N ALA A 45 3.87 -10.12 0.40
CA ALA A 45 5.16 -9.70 0.93
C ALA A 45 5.59 -10.55 2.13
N ALA A 46 4.67 -10.81 3.07
CA ALA A 46 4.92 -11.67 4.21
C ALA A 46 5.24 -13.12 3.80
N GLU A 47 4.46 -13.70 2.88
CA GLU A 47 4.66 -15.07 2.38
C GLU A 47 6.02 -15.27 1.72
N HIS A 48 6.56 -14.21 1.09
CA HIS A 48 7.83 -14.24 0.38
C HIS A 48 9.01 -13.60 1.14
N GLY A 49 8.82 -13.19 2.40
CA GLY A 49 9.87 -12.58 3.22
C GLY A 49 10.38 -11.24 2.68
N VAL A 50 9.50 -10.45 2.07
CA VAL A 50 9.83 -9.11 1.55
C VAL A 50 9.48 -8.06 2.60
N ASP A 51 10.52 -7.41 3.15
CA ASP A 51 10.31 -6.28 4.06
C ASP A 51 9.69 -5.10 3.33
N LEU A 52 8.52 -4.66 3.80
CA LEU A 52 7.83 -3.48 3.27
C LEU A 52 8.27 -2.23 4.01
N PRO A 53 8.44 -1.09 3.32
CA PRO A 53 8.72 0.17 3.99
C PRO A 53 7.57 0.53 4.92
N GLU A 54 7.86 1.11 6.09
CA GLU A 54 6.80 1.66 6.94
C GLU A 54 6.02 2.74 6.20
N GLN A 55 4.72 2.85 6.45
CA GLN A 55 3.97 3.99 5.96
C GLN A 55 4.52 5.24 6.66
N PRO A 56 4.84 6.33 5.93
CA PRO A 56 5.07 7.59 6.59
C PRO A 56 3.81 7.92 7.39
N SER A 57 3.90 7.90 8.71
CA SER A 57 2.82 8.33 9.58
C SER A 57 2.52 9.77 9.21
N GLY A 58 1.33 10.05 8.70
CA GLY A 58 0.89 11.37 8.28
C GLY A 58 0.68 12.36 9.45
N ASP A 59 1.56 12.33 10.45
CA ASP A 59 1.64 13.28 11.56
C ASP A 59 2.97 14.03 11.49
N ALA A 60 3.06 14.92 10.51
CA ALA A 60 3.84 16.14 10.65
C ALA A 60 2.84 17.30 10.65
N ARG A 61 2.14 17.48 11.79
CA ARG A 61 1.48 18.75 12.09
C ARG A 61 2.53 19.85 12.09
N ALA A 62 2.40 20.80 11.18
CA ALA A 62 2.96 22.15 11.28
C ALA A 62 1.94 23.14 10.73
#